data_AF-A0A412FE27-F1
#
_entry.id   AF-A0A412FE27-F1
#
_cell.length_a   1.000
_cell.length_b   1.000
_cell.length_c   1.000
_cell.angle_alpha   90.00
_cell.angle_beta   90.00
_cell.angle_gamma   90.00
#
_symmetry.space_group_name_H-M   'P 1'
#
loop_
_entity.id
_entity.type
_entity.pdbx_description
1 polymer ?
#
loop_
_entity_poly.entity_id
_entity_poly.type
_entity_poly.pdbx_seq_one_letter_code
_entity_poly.pdbx_strand_id
1 'polypeptide(L)'
;IAVSETDRCGNCVLLKTVPMPLRGKKKNQRKHQIRQTAKEVVLECVRSNKPLVMEALDFEKKKSNMRYGNQRHNQMLSEFATKQIQ
;
A
#
# COMPACT_ATOMS: atom_id res chain seq x y z
N ILE A 1 -2.96 -0.42 -4.41
CA ILE A 1 -1.65 -1.00 -4.08
C ILE A 1 -1.16 -1.68 -5.34
N ALA A 2 0.06 -1.37 -5.78
CA ALA A 2 0.68 -2.11 -6.87
C ALA A 2 1.42 -3.32 -6.27
N VAL A 3 1.23 -4.48 -6.88
CA VAL A 3 1.89 -5.74 -6.52
C VAL A 3 2.59 -6.24 -7.76
N SER A 4 3.88 -6.50 -7.65
CA SER A 4 4.69 -7.10 -8.70
C SER A 4 5.22 -8.44 -8.22
N GLU A 5 5.14 -9.45 -9.06
CA GLU A 5 5.74 -10.76 -8.82
C GLU A 5 6.99 -10.89 -9.67
N THR A 6 8.08 -11.35 -9.07
CA THR A 6 9.33 -11.64 -9.76
C THR A 6 9.62 -13.14 -9.80
N ASP A 7 10.31 -13.59 -10.84
CA ASP A 7 10.85 -14.94 -10.91
C ASP A 7 12.20 -15.05 -10.17
N ARG A 8 12.81 -16.25 -10.21
CA ARG A 8 14.11 -16.53 -9.58
C ARG A 8 15.28 -15.78 -10.23
N CYS A 9 15.10 -15.27 -11.45
CA CYS A 9 16.08 -14.51 -12.20
C CYS A 9 15.90 -12.99 -12.02
N GLY A 10 14.86 -12.56 -11.30
CA GLY A 10 14.53 -11.15 -11.08
C GLY A 10 13.65 -10.54 -12.17
N ASN A 11 13.13 -11.32 -13.12
CA ASN A 11 12.22 -10.81 -14.14
C ASN A 11 10.82 -10.61 -13.54
N CYS A 12 10.16 -9.51 -13.91
CA CYS A 12 8.77 -9.26 -13.53
C CYS A 12 7.85 -10.17 -14.34
N VAL A 13 7.12 -11.08 -13.66
CA VAL A 13 6.21 -12.05 -14.29
C VAL A 13 4.75 -11.65 -14.15
N LEU A 14 4.41 -10.81 -13.16
CA LEU A 14 3.06 -10.32 -12.96
C LEU A 14 3.12 -8.89 -12.42
N LEU A 15 2.23 -8.04 -12.93
CA LEU A 15 1.96 -6.72 -12.38
C LEU A 15 0.46 -6.58 -12.19
N LYS A 16 0.04 -6.37 -10.94
CA LYS A 16 -1.37 -6.25 -10.56
C LYS A 16 -1.55 -5.02 -9.69
N THR A 17 -2.65 -4.30 -9.93
CA THR A 17 -3.06 -3.22 -9.04
C THR A 17 -4.28 -3.67 -8.26
N VAL A 18 -4.13 -3.82 -6.94
CA VAL A 18 -5.22 -4.11 -6.02
C VAL A 18 -5.87 -2.79 -5.60
N PRO A 19 -7.16 -2.57 -5.91
CA PRO A 19 -7.85 -1.33 -5.55
C PRO A 19 -7.96 -1.22 -4.03
N MET A 20 -7.57 -0.06 -3.49
CA MET A 20 -7.69 0.24 -2.06
C MET A 20 -8.27 1.65 -1.87
N PRO A 21 -9.57 1.85 -2.13
CA PRO A 21 -10.19 3.16 -2.00
C PRO A 21 -10.27 3.56 -0.52
N LEU A 22 -9.48 4.56 -0.10
CA LEU A 22 -9.46 5.09 1.27
C LEU A 22 -10.08 6.49 1.41
N ARG A 23 -10.27 7.20 0.29
CA ARG A 23 -10.84 8.55 0.27
C ARG A 23 -12.26 8.55 0.86
N GLY A 24 -12.55 9.54 1.71
CA GLY A 24 -13.86 9.73 2.33
C GLY A 24 -14.23 8.72 3.42
N LYS A 25 -13.39 7.72 3.71
CA LYS A 25 -13.67 6.69 4.72
C LYS A 25 -13.27 7.15 6.13
N LYS A 26 -14.10 6.82 7.12
CA LYS A 26 -13.80 7.02 8.55
C LYS A 26 -12.68 6.07 9.03
N LYS A 27 -12.06 6.36 10.17
CA LYS A 27 -10.90 5.61 10.73
C LYS A 27 -11.10 4.09 10.73
N ASN A 28 -12.24 3.60 11.23
CA ASN A 28 -12.52 2.16 11.30
C ASN A 28 -12.74 1.53 9.92
N GLN A 29 -13.41 2.24 9.01
CA GLN A 29 -13.62 1.79 7.63
C GLN A 29 -12.30 1.72 6.87
N ARG A 30 -11.39 2.68 7.08
CA ARG A 30 -10.03 2.62 6.54
C ARG A 30 -9.27 1.40 7.03
N LYS A 31 -9.28 1.16 8.35
CA LYS A 31 -8.62 -0.01 8.95
C LYS A 31 -9.17 -1.33 8.40
N HIS A 32 -10.48 -1.42 8.22
CA HIS A 32 -11.12 -2.58 7.60
C HIS A 32 -10.67 -2.76 6.15
N GLN A 33 -10.69 -1.70 5.33
CA GLN A 33 -10.26 -1.75 3.95
C GLN A 33 -8.79 -2.22 3.82
N ILE A 34 -7.90 -1.65 4.64
CA ILE A 34 -6.47 -2.01 4.64
C ILE A 34 -6.30 -3.49 4.95
N ARG A 35 -7.00 -4.02 5.97
CA ARG A 35 -6.94 -5.45 6.34
C ARG A 35 -7.46 -6.36 5.23
N GLN A 36 -8.55 -5.98 4.56
CA GLN A 36 -9.07 -6.76 3.43
C GLN A 36 -8.07 -6.82 2.29
N THR A 37 -7.49 -5.67 1.92
CA THR A 37 -6.48 -5.60 0.88
C THR A 37 -5.22 -6.38 1.26
N ALA A 38 -4.74 -6.28 2.50
CA ALA A 38 -3.60 -7.06 2.99
C ALA A 38 -3.87 -8.58 2.94
N LYS A 39 -5.07 -9.02 3.33
CA LYS A 39 -5.50 -10.42 3.24
C LYS A 39 -5.46 -10.93 1.79
N GLU A 40 -5.93 -10.14 0.83
CA GLU A 40 -5.88 -10.49 -0.59
C GLU A 40 -4.45 -10.71 -1.07
N VAL A 41 -3.54 -9.78 -0.74
CA VAL A 41 -2.12 -9.87 -1.12
C VAL A 41 -1.46 -11.10 -0.50
N VAL A 42 -1.66 -11.35 0.80
CA VAL A 42 -1.09 -12.52 1.48
C VAL A 42 -1.61 -13.82 0.88
N LEU A 43 -2.90 -13.90 0.56
CA LEU A 43 -3.48 -15.08 -0.08
C LEU A 43 -2.83 -15.36 -1.44
N GLU A 44 -2.50 -14.32 -2.20
CA GLU A 44 -1.81 -14.44 -3.48
C GLU A 44 -0.38 -14.95 -3.32
N CYS A 45 0.36 -14.47 -2.31
CA CYS A 45 1.69 -14.99 -1.96
C CYS A 45 1.66 -16.46 -1.50
N VAL A 46 0.65 -16.85 -0.71
CA VAL A 46 0.47 -18.25 -0.28
C VAL A 46 0.18 -19.15 -1.48
N ARG A 47 -0.66 -18.70 -2.42
CA ARG A 47 -1.00 -19.45 -3.64
C ARG A 47 0.19 -19.62 -4.58
N SER A 48 1.04 -18.60 -4.72
CA SER A 48 2.24 -18.66 -5.55
C SER A 48 3.43 -19.31 -4.85
N ASN A 49 3.32 -19.58 -3.55
CA ASN A 49 4.40 -20.06 -2.69
C ASN A 49 5.66 -19.16 -2.77
N LYS A 50 5.42 -17.85 -2.77
CA LYS A 50 6.47 -16.83 -2.85
C LYS A 50 6.53 -15.97 -1.60
N PRO A 51 7.74 -15.55 -1.17
CA PRO A 51 7.87 -14.63 -0.06
C PRO A 51 7.26 -13.26 -0.40
N LEU A 52 6.65 -12.62 0.59
CA LEU A 52 6.16 -11.25 0.48
C LEU A 52 7.27 -10.28 0.90
N VAL A 53 7.64 -9.38 -0.01
CA VAL A 53 8.55 -8.27 0.25
C VAL A 53 7.78 -6.96 0.13
N MET A 54 7.96 -6.05 1.09
CA MET A 54 7.31 -4.74 1.09
C MET A 54 8.34 -3.64 1.25
N GLU A 55 8.18 -2.56 0.48
CA GLU A 55 9.00 -1.37 0.66
C GLU A 55 8.62 -0.63 1.95
N ALA A 56 9.63 -0.35 2.78
CA ALA A 56 9.48 0.47 3.97
C ALA A 56 9.47 1.96 3.59
N LEU A 57 8.37 2.42 3.01
CA LEU A 57 8.19 3.81 2.59
C LEU A 57 7.85 4.72 3.79
N ASP A 58 8.76 5.65 4.11
CA ASP A 58 8.57 6.67 5.15
C ASP A 58 8.32 8.07 4.54
N PHE A 59 7.13 8.61 4.79
CA PHE A 59 6.71 9.92 4.27
C PHE A 59 6.60 10.99 5.36
N GLU A 60 7.04 10.73 6.60
CA GLU A 60 6.87 11.67 7.72
C GLU A 60 7.58 13.00 7.47
N LYS A 61 8.85 12.98 7.04
CA LYS A 61 9.60 14.20 6.68
C LYS A 61 8.94 14.98 5.53
N LYS A 62 8.37 14.27 4.56
CA LYS A 62 7.72 14.90 3.41
C LYS A 62 6.38 15.54 3.81
N LYS A 63 5.64 14.94 4.74
CA LYS A 63 4.43 15.51 5.34
C LYS A 63 4.74 16.72 6.21
N SER A 64 5.80 16.68 7.03
CA SER A 64 6.17 17.82 7.88
C SER A 64 6.55 19.05 7.06
N ASN A 65 7.33 18.86 5.99
CA ASN A 65 7.73 19.95 5.09
C ASN A 65 6.55 20.54 4.31
N MET A 66 5.50 19.75 4.06
CA MET A 66 4.29 20.19 3.36
C MET A 66 3.12 20.52 4.28
N ARG A 67 3.34 20.71 5.58
CA ARG A 67 2.25 20.93 6.57
C ARG A 67 1.28 22.06 6.19
N TYR A 68 1.80 23.14 5.58
CA TYR A 68 1.02 24.26 5.06
C TYR A 68 0.96 24.33 3.52
N GLY A 69 1.37 23.24 2.85
CA GLY A 69 1.33 23.11 1.40
C GLY A 69 -0.07 22.74 0.87
N ASN A 70 -0.12 22.25 -0.37
CA ASN A 70 -1.37 21.92 -1.05
C ASN A 70 -2.14 20.80 -0.33
N GLN A 71 -3.37 21.10 0.09
CA GLN A 71 -4.26 20.18 0.81
C GLN A 71 -4.50 18.86 0.07
N ARG A 72 -4.65 18.87 -1.26
CA ARG A 72 -4.86 17.64 -2.06
C ARG A 72 -3.64 16.73 -2.02
N HIS A 73 -2.45 17.31 -2.05
CA HIS A 73 -1.20 16.56 -1.96
C HIS A 73 -1.00 15.94 -0.57
N ASN A 74 -1.31 16.69 0.48
CA ASN A 74 -1.25 16.18 1.86
C ASN A 74 -2.27 15.05 2.11
N GLN A 75 -3.45 15.16 1.50
CA GLN A 75 -4.45 14.11 1.55
C GLN A 75 -3.97 12.83 0.85
N MET A 76 -3.40 12.95 -0.35
CA MET A 76 -2.80 11.83 -1.08
C MET A 76 -1.69 11.14 -0.26
N LEU A 77 -0.77 11.90 0.36
CA LEU A 77 0.27 11.34 1.24
C LEU A 77 -0.30 10.65 2.47
N SER A 78 -1.45 11.09 2.96
CA SER A 78 -2.16 10.47 4.07
C SER A 78 -2.94 9.22 3.65
N GLU A 79 -3.25 9.08 2.36
CA GLU A 79 -3.89 7.91 1.76
C GLU A 79 -2.89 6.77 1.50
N PHE A 80 -1.59 7.05 1.38
CA PHE A 80 -0.57 6.04 1.04
C PHE A 80 -0.38 4.91 2.10
N ALA A 81 -0.88 5.09 3.34
CA ALA A 81 -1.07 4.07 4.39
C ALA A 81 0.04 3.00 4.60
N THR A 82 1.30 3.32 4.26
CA THR A 82 2.40 2.36 4.15
C THR A 82 2.72 1.63 5.45
N LYS A 83 2.78 2.37 6.57
CA LYS A 83 3.03 1.82 7.92
C LYS A 83 1.87 1.00 8.49
N GLN A 84 0.68 1.04 7.89
CA GLN A 84 -0.49 0.32 8.43
C GLN A 84 -0.69 -1.08 7.82
N ILE A 85 0.15 -1.44 6.85
CA ILE A 85 0.11 -2.73 6.16
C ILE A 85 1.17 -3.70 6.73
N GLN A 86 2.12 -3.20 7.53
CA GLN A 86 3.09 -4.02 8.30
C GLN A 86 2.44 -4.71 9.51
#